data_AF-D5Q4U4-F1
#
_entry.id   AF-D5Q4U4-F1
#
_cell.length_a   1.000
_cell.length_b   1.000
_cell.length_c   1.000
_cell.angle_alpha   90.00
_cell.angle_beta   90.00
_cell.angle_gamma   90.00
#
_symmetry.space_group_name_H-M   'P 1'
#
loop_
_entity.id
_entity.type
_entity.pdbx_description
1 polymer ?
#
loop_
_entity_poly.entity_id
_entity_poly.type
_entity_poly.pdbx_seq_one_letter_code
_entity_poly.pdbx_strand_id
1 'polypeptide(L)' 'MELWKRNLFVCWIGMFFSSIGMSQIAPILPLYIKQLGVTDVSLIQQYSGIIFGCTFVVAAFFSPI' A
#
# COMPACT_ATOMS: atom_id res chain seq x y z
N MET A 1 4.40 -9.65 -32.07
CA MET A 1 3.56 -8.78 -31.21
C MET A 1 3.97 -7.35 -31.45
N GLU A 2 3.02 -6.44 -31.66
CA GLU A 2 3.32 -4.99 -31.70
C GLU A 2 3.94 -4.53 -30.39
N LEU A 3 4.81 -3.51 -30.46
CA LEU A 3 5.57 -3.00 -29.32
C LEU A 3 4.67 -2.59 -28.15
N TRP A 4 3.52 -1.97 -28.45
CA TRP A 4 2.56 -1.55 -27.42
C TRP A 4 1.98 -2.73 -26.64
N LYS A 5 1.74 -3.89 -27.28
CA LYS A 5 1.23 -5.10 -26.60
C LYS A 5 2.26 -5.65 -25.62
N ARG A 6 3.54 -5.62 -26.00
CA ARG A 6 4.63 -6.06 -25.13
C ARG A 6 4.82 -5.13 -23.95
N ASN A 7 4.74 -3.81 -24.17
CA ASN A 7 4.81 -2.81 -23.11
C ASN A 7 3.61 -2.93 -22.15
N LEU A 8 2.40 -3.10 -22.68
CA LEU A 8 1.19 -3.30 -21.89
C LEU A 8 1.31 -4.54 -20.98
N PHE A 9 1.81 -5.65 -21.52
CA PHE A 9 1.99 -6.87 -20.74
C PHE A 9 2.96 -6.68 -19.57
N VAL A 10 4.09 -5.98 -19.80
CA VAL A 10 5.06 -5.66 -18.75
C VAL A 10 4.45 -4.72 -17.70
N CYS A 11 3.79 -3.65 -18.12
CA CYS A 11 3.11 -2.72 -17.21
C CYS A 11 2.01 -3.42 -16.40
N TRP A 12 1.26 -4.33 -17.03
CA TRP A 12 0.19 -5.08 -16.37
C TRP A 12 0.73 -5.97 -15.26
N ILE A 13 1.83 -6.70 -15.53
CA ILE A 13 2.50 -7.50 -14.50
C ILE A 13 3.00 -6.62 -13.35
N GLY A 14 3.62 -5.48 -13.66
CA GLY A 14 4.06 -4.54 -12.63
C GLY A 14 2.91 -4.05 -11.75
N MET A 15 1.81 -3.58 -12.37
CA MET A 15 0.61 -3.14 -11.67
C MET A 15 -0.04 -4.24 -10.84
N PHE A 16 -0.03 -5.49 -11.32
CA PHE A 16 -0.55 -6.63 -10.59
C PHE A 16 0.20 -6.83 -9.27
N PHE A 17 1.53 -6.88 -9.30
CA PHE A 17 2.33 -7.02 -8.09
C PHE A 17 2.19 -5.83 -7.14
N SER A 18 2.16 -4.59 -7.66
CA SER A 18 1.89 -3.39 -6.86
C SER A 18 0.52 -3.46 -6.18
N SER A 19 -0.51 -3.94 -6.87
CA SER A 19 -1.87 -4.06 -6.32
C SER A 19 -1.98 -5.13 -5.25
N ILE A 20 -1.27 -6.26 -5.42
CA ILE A 20 -1.16 -7.28 -4.36
C ILE A 20 -0.53 -6.66 -3.12
N GLY A 21 0.60 -5.97 -3.27
CA GLY A 21 1.29 -5.30 -2.16
C GLY A 21 0.37 -4.36 -1.40
N MET A 22 -0.35 -3.48 -2.11
CA MET A 22 -1.31 -2.55 -1.50
C MET A 22 -2.44 -3.26 -0.75
N SER A 23 -2.99 -4.34 -1.31
CA SER A 23 -4.08 -5.11 -0.69
C SER A 23 -3.66 -5.73 0.65
N GLN A 24 -2.39 -6.12 0.78
CA GLN A 24 -1.88 -6.73 2.02
C GLN A 24 -1.58 -5.73 3.14
N ILE A 25 -1.45 -4.42 2.85
CA ILE A 25 -1.15 -3.41 3.89
C ILE A 25 -2.26 -3.35 4.94
N ALA A 26 -3.53 -3.34 4.51
CA ALA A 26 -4.67 -3.19 5.40
C ALA A 26 -4.72 -4.26 6.53
N PRO A 27 -4.56 -5.57 6.26
CA PRO A 27 -4.52 -6.58 7.33
C PRO A 27 -3.16 -6.68 8.04
N ILE A 28 -2.03 -6.44 7.36
CA ILE A 28 -0.69 -6.65 7.95
C ILE A 28 -0.31 -5.53 8.90
N LEU A 29 -0.65 -4.29 8.58
CA LEU A 29 -0.28 -3.11 9.35
C LEU A 29 -0.71 -3.17 10.83
N PRO A 30 -1.99 -3.47 11.18
CA PRO A 30 -2.40 -3.59 12.58
C PRO A 30 -1.71 -4.76 13.29
N LEU A 31 -1.44 -5.88 12.60
CA LEU A 31 -0.69 -7.01 13.16
C LEU A 31 0.76 -6.63 13.47
N TYR A 32 1.39 -5.86 12.57
CA TYR A 32 2.74 -5.36 12.75
C TYR A 32 2.83 -4.40 13.94
N ILE A 33 1.89 -3.47 14.08
CA ILE A 33 1.84 -2.54 15.22
C ILE A 33 1.65 -3.30 16.54
N LYS A 34 0.84 -4.35 16.55
CA LYS A 34 0.71 -5.24 17.71
C LYS A 34 2.03 -5.95 18.05
N GLN A 35 2.79 -6.39 17.05
CA GLN A 35 4.11 -7.00 17.24
C GLN A 35 5.15 -6.02 17.79
N LEU A 36 5.00 -4.71 17.54
CA LEU A 36 5.84 -3.66 18.13
C LEU A 36 5.59 -3.47 19.64
N GLY A 37 4.63 -4.17 20.24
CA GLY A 37 4.33 -4.13 21.68
C GLY A 37 3.18 -3.20 22.06
N VAL A 38 2.46 -2.63 21.09
CA VAL A 38 1.23 -1.89 21.36
C VAL A 38 0.14 -2.90 21.73
N THR A 39 -0.35 -2.85 22.95
CA THR A 39 -1.36 -3.78 23.48
C THR A 39 -2.77 -3.21 23.41
N ASP A 40 -2.92 -1.88 23.36
CA ASP A 40 -4.20 -1.20 23.26
C ASP A 40 -4.74 -1.24 21.82
N VAL A 41 -5.91 -1.86 21.67
CA VAL A 41 -6.61 -2.02 20.39
C VAL A 41 -6.98 -0.67 19.77
N SER A 42 -7.34 0.32 20.58
CA SER A 42 -7.67 1.67 20.10
C SER A 42 -6.45 2.35 19.49
N LEU A 43 -5.30 2.25 20.15
CA LEU A 43 -4.04 2.79 19.64
C LEU A 43 -3.58 2.07 18.36
N ILE A 44 -3.72 0.75 18.28
CA ILE A 44 -3.43 -0.01 17.06
C ILE A 44 -4.27 0.51 15.88
N GLN A 45 -5.56 0.72 16.08
CA GLN A 45 -6.45 1.23 15.02
C GLN A 45 -6.09 2.66 14.61
N GLN A 46 -5.82 3.55 15.56
CA GLN A 46 -5.44 4.93 15.28
C GLN A 46 -4.11 5.00 14.51
N TYR A 47 -3.08 4.29 14.95
CA TYR A 47 -1.79 4.26 14.26
C TYR A 47 -1.90 3.62 12.87
N SER A 48 -2.66 2.54 12.72
CA SER A 48 -2.93 1.93 11.41
C SER A 48 -3.59 2.92 10.46
N GLY A 49 -4.60 3.65 10.94
CA GLY A 49 -5.32 4.67 10.17
C GLY A 49 -4.43 5.83 9.76
N ILE A 50 -3.60 6.35 10.68
CA ILE A 50 -2.67 7.44 10.39
C ILE A 50 -1.63 7.01 9.35
N ILE A 51 -1.00 5.84 9.53
CA ILE A 51 0.03 5.34 8.60
C ILE A 51 -0.57 5.10 7.21
N PHE A 52 -1.76 4.50 7.13
CA PHE A 52 -2.45 4.30 5.85
C PHE A 52 -2.95 5.61 5.23
N GLY A 53 -3.34 6.60 6.04
CA GLY A 53 -3.68 7.93 5.57
C GLY A 53 -2.49 8.66 4.94
N CYS A 54 -1.31 8.56 5.56
CA CYS A 54 -0.08 9.16 5.04
C CYS A 54 0.26 8.69 3.62
N THR A 55 -0.03 7.43 3.26
CA THR A 55 0.20 6.95 1.88
C THR A 55 -0.58 7.75 0.83
N PHE A 56 -1.81 8.18 1.13
CA PHE A 56 -2.58 9.02 0.21
C PHE A 56 -2.09 10.47 0.18
N VAL A 57 -1.60 10.99 1.30
CA VAL A 57 -0.99 12.32 1.35
C VAL A 57 0.25 12.35 0.45
N VAL A 58 1.13 11.35 0.58
CA VAL A 58 2.30 11.20 -0.30
C VAL A 58 1.85 11.06 -1.76
N ALA A 59 0.87 10.21 -2.06
CA ALA A 59 0.35 10.09 -3.41
C ALA A 59 -0.17 11.41 -3.97
N ALA A 60 -0.87 12.22 -3.18
CA ALA A 60 -1.39 13.52 -3.62
C ALA A 60 -0.28 14.51 -3.98
N PHE A 61 0.82 14.52 -3.21
CA PHE A 61 1.95 15.42 -3.48
C PHE A 61 2.84 14.97 -4.64
N PHE A 62 3.05 13.66 -4.79
CA PHE A 62 3.99 13.12 -5.77
C PHE A 62 3.32 12.70 -7.10
N SER A 63 2.01 12.47 -7.14
CA SER A 63 1.31 12.11 -8.38
C SER A 63 1.44 13.14 -9.53
N PRO A 64 1.60 14.44 -9.31
CA PRO A 64 1.83 15.40 -10.39
C PRO A 64 3.26 15.38 -10.98
N ILE A 65 4.21 14.78 -10.26
CA ILE A 65 5.65 14.77 -10.57
C ILE A 65 5.98 13.50 -11.36
#